data_AF-Q14755-F1
#
_entry.id   AF-Q14755-F1
#
_cell.length_a   1.000
_cell.length_b   1.000
_cell.length_c   1.000
_cell.angle_alpha   90.00
_cell.angle_beta   90.00
_cell.angle_gamma   90.00
#
_symmetry.space_group_name_H-M   'P 1'
#
loop_
_entity.id
_entity.type
_entity.pdbx_description
1 polymer ?
#
loop_
_entity_poly.entity_id
_entity_poly.type
_entity_poly.pdbx_seq_one_letter_code
_entity_poly.pdbx_strand_id
1 'polypeptide(L)'
;TQHTRISGTHLKPVYRGKFIALNAHKRKQERAKIDTLTSQLKELEKQERANSKASRRQEITKIRAELKEIETQKTLQKTNESRSWFFERINKIDRPLARLIKKKREKNQIQSIKNDKGDITTNATEIQTTIREYYKHL
;
A
#
# COMPACT_ATOMS: atom_id res chain seq x y z
N THR A 1 2.71 41.13 -15.83
CA THR A 1 1.99 40.28 -14.86
C THR A 1 2.83 39.06 -14.55
N GLN A 2 3.50 39.03 -13.38
CA GLN A 2 4.33 37.89 -12.98
C GLN A 2 3.40 36.74 -12.55
N HIS A 3 3.33 35.67 -13.35
CA HIS A 3 2.68 34.43 -12.94
C HIS A 3 3.62 33.69 -11.98
N THR A 4 3.36 33.83 -10.68
CA THR A 4 4.01 33.01 -9.66
C THR A 4 3.56 31.57 -9.85
N ARG A 5 4.41 30.73 -10.44
CA ARG A 5 4.23 29.26 -10.44
C ARG A 5 4.33 28.80 -8.99
N ILE A 6 3.19 28.58 -8.34
CA ILE A 6 3.13 27.91 -7.03
C ILE A 6 3.58 26.47 -7.27
N SER A 7 4.85 26.19 -6.97
CA SER A 7 5.41 24.85 -7.04
C SER A 7 4.68 23.93 -6.05
N GLY A 8 4.41 22.69 -6.44
CA GLY A 8 3.65 21.71 -5.64
C GLY A 8 4.26 21.37 -4.26
N THR A 9 5.42 21.94 -3.92
CA THR A 9 6.12 21.80 -2.64
C THR A 9 5.43 22.54 -1.49
N HIS A 10 4.74 23.67 -1.73
CA HIS A 10 4.04 24.42 -0.67
C HIS A 10 2.63 23.91 -0.37
N LEU A 11 1.98 23.24 -1.34
CA LEU A 11 0.61 22.74 -1.23
C LEU A 11 0.51 21.42 -0.45
N LYS A 12 1.50 20.53 -0.62
CA LYS A 12 1.55 19.21 0.03
C LYS A 12 1.43 19.24 1.57
N PRO A 13 2.16 20.09 2.32
CA PRO A 13 1.99 20.18 3.77
C PRO A 13 0.61 20.72 4.19
N VAL A 14 0.03 21.66 3.45
CA VAL A 14 -1.29 22.24 3.73
C VAL A 14 -2.39 21.17 3.61
N TYR A 15 -2.38 20.38 2.53
CA TYR A 15 -3.34 19.29 2.35
C TYR A 15 -3.16 18.19 3.39
N ARG A 16 -1.92 17.89 3.78
CA ARG A 16 -1.65 16.93 4.86
C ARG A 16 -2.25 17.39 6.19
N GLY A 17 -2.10 18.68 6.53
CA GLY A 17 -2.71 19.26 7.73
C GLY A 17 -4.23 19.15 7.73
N LYS A 18 -4.88 19.53 6.61
CA LYS A 18 -6.34 19.41 6.44
C LYS A 18 -6.82 17.97 6.57
N PHE A 19 -6.11 17.02 5.96
CA PHE A 19 -6.45 15.59 6.04
C PHE A 19 -6.34 15.05 7.47
N ILE A 20 -5.29 15.44 8.21
CA ILE A 20 -5.12 15.05 9.62
C ILE A 20 -6.27 15.59 10.47
N ALA A 21 -6.61 16.88 10.31
CA ALA A 21 -7.70 17.52 11.05
C ALA A 21 -9.05 16.84 10.79
N LEU A 22 -9.37 16.57 9.51
CA LEU A 22 -10.59 15.85 9.12
C LEU A 22 -10.64 14.44 9.72
N ASN A 23 -9.54 13.69 9.65
CA ASN A 23 -9.48 12.34 10.24
C ASN A 23 -9.55 12.35 11.77
N ALA A 24 -9.00 13.37 12.44
CA ALA A 24 -9.12 13.53 13.88
C ALA A 24 -10.58 13.79 14.28
N HIS A 25 -11.27 14.67 13.55
CA HIS A 25 -12.68 14.93 13.74
C HIS A 25 -13.54 13.69 13.51
N LYS A 26 -13.34 12.97 12.39
CA LYS A 26 -14.06 11.72 12.08
C LYS A 26 -13.88 10.68 13.19
N ARG A 27 -12.64 10.47 13.66
CA ARG A 27 -12.34 9.56 14.78
C ARG A 27 -12.98 9.99 16.10
N LYS A 28 -13.22 11.28 16.32
CA LYS A 28 -13.93 11.79 17.50
C LYS A 28 -15.43 11.49 17.38
N GLN A 29 -16.02 11.71 16.20
CA GLN A 29 -17.43 11.41 15.95
C GLN A 29 -17.73 9.91 16.05
N GLU A 30 -16.89 9.04 15.48
CA GLU A 30 -17.05 7.59 15.57
C GLU A 30 -17.01 7.10 17.02
N ARG A 31 -16.10 7.65 17.84
CA ARG A 31 -16.04 7.33 19.28
C ARG A 31 -17.30 7.76 20.00
N ALA A 32 -17.73 9.01 19.83
CA ALA A 32 -18.96 9.49 20.44
C ALA A 32 -20.19 8.65 20.04
N LYS A 33 -20.26 8.20 18.78
CA LYS A 33 -21.32 7.30 18.30
C LYS A 33 -21.29 5.95 19.04
N ILE A 34 -20.13 5.32 19.15
CA ILE A 34 -19.96 4.06 19.87
C ILE A 34 -20.33 4.22 21.35
N ASP A 35 -19.87 5.29 22.01
CA ASP A 35 -20.13 5.55 23.43
C ASP A 35 -21.64 5.74 23.68
N THR A 36 -22.32 6.46 22.78
CA THR A 36 -23.78 6.67 22.82
C THR A 36 -24.53 5.34 22.68
N LEU A 37 -24.22 4.56 21.62
CA LEU A 37 -24.87 3.27 21.36
C LEU A 37 -24.63 2.28 22.50
N THR A 38 -23.41 2.25 23.05
CA THR A 38 -23.06 1.37 24.17
C THR A 38 -23.83 1.74 25.44
N SER A 39 -23.99 3.03 25.71
CA SER A 39 -24.76 3.52 26.85
C SER A 39 -26.25 3.21 26.70
N GLN A 40 -26.81 3.43 25.50
CA GLN A 40 -28.19 3.06 25.17
C GLN A 40 -28.44 1.56 25.32
N LEU A 41 -27.52 0.73 24.80
CA LEU A 41 -27.61 -0.73 24.93
C LEU A 41 -27.67 -1.17 26.39
N LYS A 42 -26.80 -0.61 27.25
CA LYS A 42 -26.75 -0.95 28.67
C LYS A 42 -28.05 -0.59 29.41
N GLU A 43 -28.64 0.56 29.08
CA GLU A 43 -29.91 0.98 29.68
C GLU A 43 -31.07 0.09 29.21
N LEU A 44 -31.16 -0.21 27.92
CA LEU A 44 -32.18 -1.11 27.38
C LEU A 44 -32.06 -2.52 27.96
N GLU A 45 -30.83 -3.04 28.13
CA GLU A 45 -30.61 -4.33 28.77
C GLU A 45 -31.05 -4.35 30.24
N LYS A 46 -30.85 -3.25 30.97
CA LYS A 46 -31.34 -3.11 32.36
C LYS A 46 -32.87 -3.13 32.41
N GLN A 47 -33.52 -2.36 31.53
CA GLN A 47 -34.98 -2.33 31.45
C GLN A 47 -35.57 -3.67 31.01
N GLU A 48 -34.91 -4.38 30.10
CA GLU A 48 -35.37 -5.69 29.61
C GLU A 48 -35.31 -6.76 30.70
N ARG A 49 -34.32 -6.70 31.60
CA ARG A 49 -34.25 -7.59 32.77
C ARG A 49 -35.38 -7.34 33.76
N ALA A 50 -35.79 -6.09 33.94
CA ALA A 50 -36.84 -5.71 34.89
C ALA A 50 -38.25 -6.00 34.33
N ASN A 51 -38.49 -5.69 33.06
CA ASN A 51 -39.75 -5.94 32.39
C ASN A 51 -39.48 -6.26 30.93
N SER A 52 -39.70 -7.53 30.57
CA SER A 52 -39.40 -7.99 29.23
C SER A 52 -40.44 -7.52 28.21
N LYS A 53 -39.98 -6.91 27.11
CA LYS A 53 -40.83 -6.44 26.02
C LYS A 53 -40.24 -6.76 24.65
N ALA A 54 -41.04 -7.35 23.77
CA ALA A 54 -40.60 -7.76 22.43
C ALA A 54 -40.00 -6.59 21.61
N SER A 55 -40.60 -5.40 21.68
CA SER A 55 -40.08 -4.20 20.99
C SER A 55 -38.68 -3.81 21.47
N ARG A 56 -38.40 -3.95 22.77
CA ARG A 56 -37.09 -3.63 23.35
C ARG A 56 -36.03 -4.65 22.95
N ARG A 57 -36.37 -5.94 22.88
CA ARG A 57 -35.47 -6.99 22.35
C ARG A 57 -35.07 -6.74 20.90
N GLN A 58 -36.00 -6.24 20.07
CA GLN A 58 -35.70 -5.85 18.70
C GLN A 58 -34.72 -4.68 18.64
N GLU A 59 -34.92 -3.66 19.48
CA GLU A 59 -34.04 -2.49 19.55
C GLU A 59 -32.62 -2.85 20.03
N ILE A 60 -32.51 -3.69 21.06
CA ILE A 60 -31.23 -4.26 21.54
C ILE A 60 -30.51 -5.00 20.39
N THR A 61 -31.23 -5.84 19.66
CA THR A 61 -30.65 -6.58 18.51
C THR A 61 -30.15 -5.63 17.43
N LYS A 62 -30.90 -4.57 17.13
CA LYS A 62 -30.53 -3.56 16.15
C LYS A 62 -29.25 -2.82 16.55
N ILE A 63 -29.16 -2.36 17.80
CA ILE A 63 -27.97 -1.65 18.31
C ILE A 63 -26.74 -2.58 18.30
N ARG A 64 -26.91 -3.86 18.68
CA ARG A 64 -25.81 -4.85 18.61
C ARG A 64 -25.32 -5.08 17.18
N ALA A 65 -26.23 -5.15 16.22
CA ALA A 65 -25.88 -5.30 14.81
C ALA A 65 -25.11 -4.07 14.30
N GLU A 66 -25.56 -2.85 14.65
CA GLU A 66 -24.89 -1.61 14.27
C GLU A 66 -23.48 -1.50 14.88
N LEU A 67 -23.32 -1.84 16.16
CA LEU A 67 -22.00 -1.88 16.81
C LEU A 67 -21.04 -2.86 16.11
N LYS A 68 -21.53 -4.05 15.75
CA LYS A 68 -20.75 -5.07 15.03
C LYS A 68 -20.36 -4.59 13.62
N GLU A 69 -21.24 -3.87 12.94
CA GLU A 69 -20.94 -3.29 11.64
C GLU A 69 -19.81 -2.25 11.73
N ILE A 70 -19.89 -1.34 12.71
CA ILE A 70 -18.85 -0.32 12.95
C ILE A 70 -17.49 -0.98 13.22
N GLU A 71 -17.45 -2.03 14.04
CA GLU A 71 -16.22 -2.78 14.32
C GLU A 71 -15.65 -3.46 13.06
N THR A 72 -16.52 -4.07 12.25
CA THR A 72 -16.13 -4.73 11.01
C THR A 72 -15.55 -3.74 10.00
N GLN A 73 -16.21 -2.59 9.82
CA GLN A 73 -15.73 -1.52 8.94
C GLN A 73 -14.37 -0.97 9.39
N LYS A 74 -14.18 -0.76 10.70
CA LYS A 74 -12.90 -0.28 11.26
C LYS A 74 -11.77 -1.30 11.05
N THR A 75 -12.08 -2.58 11.16
CA THR A 75 -11.12 -3.66 10.90
C THR A 75 -10.71 -3.68 9.43
N LEU A 76 -11.68 -3.59 8.53
CA LEU A 76 -11.43 -3.51 7.08
C LEU A 76 -10.56 -2.30 6.72
N GLN A 77 -10.83 -1.13 7.30
CA GLN A 77 -10.01 0.06 7.09
C GLN A 77 -8.56 -0.18 7.48
N LYS A 78 -8.30 -0.73 8.69
CA LYS A 78 -6.93 -1.05 9.13
C LYS A 78 -6.23 -2.03 8.21
N THR A 79 -6.93 -3.08 7.76
CA THR A 79 -6.38 -4.04 6.79
C THR A 79 -5.99 -3.36 5.48
N ASN A 80 -6.82 -2.43 4.98
CA ASN A 80 -6.53 -1.71 3.76
C ASN A 80 -5.37 -0.72 3.93
N GLU A 81 -5.25 -0.06 5.07
CA GLU A 81 -4.09 0.79 5.41
C GLU A 81 -2.80 -0.04 5.44
N SER A 82 -2.81 -1.21 6.09
CA SER A 82 -1.65 -2.12 6.10
C SER A 82 -1.28 -2.63 4.71
N ARG A 83 -2.27 -3.00 3.88
CA ARG A 83 -2.05 -3.38 2.48
C ARG A 83 -1.40 -2.25 1.69
N SER A 84 -1.95 -1.05 1.78
CA SER A 84 -1.41 0.13 1.08
C SER A 84 0.04 0.42 1.51
N TRP A 85 0.33 0.37 2.81
CA TRP A 85 1.68 0.55 3.34
C TRP A 85 2.65 -0.51 2.79
N PHE A 86 2.22 -1.76 2.72
CA PHE A 86 3.02 -2.86 2.18
C PHE A 86 3.33 -2.68 0.69
N PHE A 87 2.33 -2.32 -0.13
CA PHE A 87 2.53 -2.04 -1.55
C PHE A 87 3.48 -0.86 -1.80
N GLU A 88 3.37 0.22 -1.03
CA GLU A 88 4.33 1.32 -1.10
C GLU A 88 5.76 0.89 -0.78
N ARG A 89 5.93 -0.08 0.13
CA ARG A 89 7.25 -0.59 0.52
C ARG A 89 7.84 -1.49 -0.56
N ILE A 90 7.05 -2.39 -1.15
CA ILE A 90 7.49 -3.26 -2.25
C ILE A 90 7.92 -2.43 -3.46
N ASN A 91 7.09 -1.47 -3.89
CA ASN A 91 7.41 -0.61 -5.04
C ASN A 91 8.74 0.15 -4.86
N LYS A 92 9.12 0.47 -3.62
CA LYS A 92 10.41 1.11 -3.31
C LYS A 92 11.60 0.16 -3.43
N ILE A 93 11.40 -1.16 -3.32
CA ILE A 93 12.44 -2.21 -3.43
C ILE A 93 12.59 -2.67 -4.87
N ASP A 94 11.49 -2.79 -5.63
CA ASP A 94 11.51 -3.27 -7.01
C ASP A 94 12.43 -2.44 -7.91
N ARG A 95 12.43 -1.11 -7.73
CA ARG A 95 13.28 -0.22 -8.53
C ARG A 95 14.79 -0.39 -8.26
N PRO A 96 15.28 -0.42 -7.01
CA PRO A 96 16.64 -0.85 -6.70
C PRO A 96 16.98 -2.25 -7.23
N LEU A 97 16.08 -3.22 -7.06
CA LEU A 97 16.31 -4.61 -7.47
C LEU A 97 16.47 -4.72 -8.99
N ALA A 98 15.58 -4.08 -9.76
CA ALA A 98 15.68 -4.01 -11.22
C ALA A 98 17.01 -3.39 -11.67
N ARG A 99 17.49 -2.35 -10.96
CA ARG A 99 18.81 -1.73 -11.23
C ARG A 99 19.96 -2.69 -10.94
N LEU A 100 19.89 -3.46 -9.85
CA LEU A 100 20.90 -4.47 -9.53
C LEU A 100 20.95 -5.59 -10.57
N ILE A 101 19.79 -6.10 -11.00
CA ILE A 101 19.68 -7.12 -12.05
C ILE A 101 20.28 -6.59 -13.37
N LYS A 102 19.95 -5.36 -13.76
CA LYS A 102 20.52 -4.72 -14.96
C LYS A 102 22.04 -4.63 -14.90
N LYS A 103 22.61 -4.13 -13.79
CA LYS A 103 24.06 -4.04 -13.60
C LYS A 103 24.77 -5.40 -13.65
N LYS A 104 24.15 -6.44 -13.09
CA LYS A 104 24.71 -7.80 -13.14
C LYS A 104 24.74 -8.33 -14.57
N ARG A 105 23.69 -8.08 -15.36
CA ARG A 105 23.65 -8.47 -16.78
C ARG A 105 24.73 -7.74 -17.60
N GLU A 106 24.86 -6.43 -17.40
CA GLU A 106 25.88 -5.62 -18.10
C GLU A 106 27.31 -6.11 -17.81
N LYS A 107 27.63 -6.45 -16.56
CA LYS A 107 28.96 -6.98 -16.19
C LYS A 107 29.26 -8.35 -16.77
N ASN A 108 28.25 -9.20 -16.90
CA ASN A 108 28.41 -10.57 -17.38
C ASN A 108 28.31 -10.68 -18.90
N GLN A 109 27.96 -9.59 -19.59
CA GLN A 109 27.83 -9.56 -21.04
C GLN A 109 29.17 -9.21 -21.68
N ILE A 110 29.64 -10.05 -22.58
CA ILE A 110 30.75 -9.72 -23.48
C ILE A 110 30.17 -8.84 -24.59
N GLN A 111 30.52 -7.55 -24.58
CA GLN A 111 30.01 -6.57 -25.56
C GLN A 111 30.76 -6.65 -26.89
N SER A 112 32.06 -6.99 -26.85
CA SER A 112 32.91 -7.11 -28.03
C SER A 112 34.01 -8.14 -27.80
N ILE A 113 34.39 -8.84 -28.86
CA ILE A 113 35.54 -9.77 -28.86
C ILE A 113 36.34 -9.56 -30.14
N LYS A 114 37.64 -9.87 -30.09
CA LYS A 114 38.49 -9.93 -31.27
C LYS A 114 38.36 -11.32 -31.89
N ASN A 115 38.02 -11.39 -33.17
CA ASN A 115 37.93 -12.65 -33.90
C ASN A 115 39.31 -13.11 -34.41
N ASP A 116 39.38 -14.31 -34.97
CA ASP A 116 40.64 -14.92 -35.46
C ASP A 116 41.28 -14.14 -36.62
N LYS A 117 40.49 -13.34 -37.34
CA LYS A 117 40.97 -12.44 -38.41
C LYS A 117 41.58 -11.15 -37.86
N GLY A 118 41.41 -10.91 -36.56
CA GLY A 118 41.91 -9.72 -35.87
C GLY A 118 40.94 -8.56 -35.80
N ASP A 119 39.73 -8.70 -36.33
CA ASP A 119 38.68 -7.67 -36.29
C ASP A 119 37.93 -7.72 -34.95
N ILE A 120 37.54 -6.55 -34.44
CA ILE A 120 36.69 -6.44 -33.25
C ILE A 120 35.23 -6.51 -33.70
N THR A 121 34.53 -7.56 -33.26
CA THR A 121 33.09 -7.72 -33.52
C THR A 121 32.27 -7.50 -32.25
N THR A 122 31.10 -6.88 -32.42
CA THR A 122 30.07 -6.68 -31.39
C THR A 122 28.82 -7.53 -31.67
N ASN A 123 28.81 -8.29 -32.78
CA ASN A 123 27.69 -9.12 -33.18
C ASN A 123 27.59 -10.32 -32.23
N ALA A 124 26.42 -10.50 -31.60
CA ALA A 124 26.20 -11.55 -30.62
C ALA A 124 26.46 -12.97 -31.16
N THR A 125 26.09 -13.24 -32.42
CA THR A 125 26.29 -14.56 -33.04
C THR A 125 27.77 -14.84 -33.31
N GLU A 126 28.49 -13.83 -33.78
CA GLU A 126 29.93 -13.94 -34.02
C GLU A 126 30.70 -14.09 -32.70
N ILE A 127 30.36 -13.30 -31.68
CA ILE A 127 30.93 -13.44 -30.32
C ILE A 127 30.72 -14.86 -29.79
N GLN A 128 29.51 -15.42 -29.91
CA GLN A 128 29.23 -16.79 -29.48
C GLN A 128 30.02 -17.83 -30.27
N THR A 129 30.15 -17.64 -31.57
CA THR A 129 30.87 -18.57 -32.47
C THR A 129 32.36 -18.57 -32.16
N THR A 130 32.98 -17.39 -32.04
CA THR A 130 34.39 -17.24 -31.65
C THR A 130 34.68 -17.86 -30.27
N ILE A 131 33.81 -17.64 -29.28
CA ILE A 131 33.98 -18.28 -27.95
C ILE A 131 33.88 -19.80 -28.07
N ARG A 132 32.91 -20.32 -28.83
CA ARG A 132 32.73 -21.77 -29.03
C ARG A 132 33.92 -22.40 -29.77
N GLU A 133 34.44 -21.74 -30.79
CA GLU A 133 35.60 -22.19 -31.55
C GLU A 133 36.86 -22.22 -30.68
N TYR A 134 37.12 -21.17 -29.91
CA TYR A 134 38.23 -21.14 -28.96
C TYR A 134 38.24 -22.35 -28.01
N TYR A 135 37.09 -22.69 -27.42
CA TYR A 135 36.99 -23.84 -26.50
C TYR A 135 37.01 -25.21 -27.19
N LYS A 136 36.83 -25.30 -28.51
CA LYS A 136 37.01 -26.57 -29.26
C LYS A 136 38.49 -26.89 -29.49
N HIS A 137 39.34 -25.87 -29.47
CA HIS A 137 40.78 -25.99 -29.74
C HIS A 137 41.62 -26.03 -28.45
N LEU A 138 40.97 -26.12 -27.30
CA LEU A 138 41.55 -26.31 -25.97
C LEU A 138 41.47 -27.79 -25.58
#